data_AF-A0A7G5H3S0-F1
#
_entry.id   AF-A0A7G5H3S0-F1
#
_cell.length_a   1.000
_cell.length_b   1.000
_cell.length_c   1.000
_cell.angle_alpha   90.00
_cell.angle_beta   90.00
_cell.angle_gamma   90.00
#
_symmetry.space_group_name_H-M   'P 1'
#
loop_
_entity.id
_entity.type
_entity.pdbx_description
1 polymer ?
#
loop_
_entity_poly.entity_id
_entity_poly.type
_entity_poly.pdbx_seq_one_letter_code
_entity_poly.pdbx_strand_id
1 'polypeptide(L)'
;MTSKHSFSLYFLAKLCKVLYANFLGDYRIDIHFSDGKQRIVDFEDAFSKLQGYYAQYRLPALFQKFTIDNGNLVWGEDWEIIYPTWDLYEGETG
;
A
#
# COMPACT_ATOMS: atom_id res chain seq x y z
N MET A 1 -1.89 9.94 25.47
CA MET A 1 -3.17 9.25 25.76
C MET A 1 -3.78 8.79 24.45
N THR A 2 -3.40 7.62 23.95
CA THR A 2 -4.11 7.00 22.82
C THR A 2 -5.42 6.41 23.35
N SER A 3 -6.53 6.86 22.76
CA SER A 3 -7.89 6.42 23.10
C SER A 3 -8.04 4.91 22.87
N LYS A 4 -8.85 4.22 23.71
CA LYS A 4 -9.21 2.80 23.54
C LYS A 4 -9.75 2.48 22.13
N HIS A 5 -10.33 3.47 21.44
CA HIS A 5 -10.79 3.35 20.06
C HIS A 5 -9.63 3.18 19.07
N SER A 6 -8.55 3.95 19.18
CA SER A 6 -7.36 3.79 18.33
C SER A 6 -6.73 2.42 18.51
N PHE A 7 -6.67 1.88 19.73
CA PHE A 7 -6.07 0.56 19.97
C PHE A 7 -6.90 -0.58 19.33
N SER A 8 -8.23 -0.48 19.36
CA SER A 8 -9.11 -1.47 18.74
C SER A 8 -9.05 -1.44 17.22
N LEU A 9 -9.00 -0.25 16.61
CA LEU A 9 -8.86 -0.11 15.16
C LEU A 9 -7.51 -0.65 14.69
N TYR A 10 -6.43 -0.31 15.41
CA TYR A 10 -5.07 -0.81 15.16
C TYR A 10 -5.01 -2.33 15.17
N PHE A 11 -5.66 -2.97 16.14
CA PHE A 11 -5.64 -4.43 16.27
C PHE A 11 -6.45 -5.12 15.16
N LEU A 12 -7.62 -4.58 14.82
CA LEU A 12 -8.48 -5.14 13.77
C LEU A 12 -7.83 -5.02 12.39
N ALA A 13 -7.26 -3.87 12.08
CA ALA A 13 -6.60 -3.68 10.80
C ALA A 13 -5.21 -4.35 10.73
N LYS A 14 -4.55 -4.60 11.86
CA LYS A 14 -3.37 -5.49 11.91
C LYS A 14 -3.70 -6.94 11.52
N LEU A 15 -4.95 -7.37 11.70
CA LEU A 15 -5.45 -8.66 11.20
C LEU A 15 -6.00 -8.56 9.77
N CYS A 16 -6.22 -7.35 9.28
CA CYS A 16 -6.69 -7.11 7.93
C CYS A 16 -5.57 -7.34 6.93
N LYS A 17 -5.93 -7.78 5.72
CA LYS A 17 -5.01 -8.08 4.63
C LYS A 17 -5.53 -7.49 3.34
N VAL A 18 -4.63 -7.08 2.46
CA VAL A 18 -4.96 -6.82 1.05
C VAL A 18 -5.27 -8.17 0.39
N LEU A 19 -6.43 -8.27 -0.25
CA LEU A 19 -6.85 -9.45 -1.01
C LEU A 19 -6.75 -9.22 -2.52
N TYR A 20 -7.16 -8.03 -2.97
CA TYR A 20 -7.11 -7.64 -4.37
C TYR A 20 -6.61 -6.21 -4.49
N ALA A 21 -5.88 -5.93 -5.56
CA ALA A 21 -5.39 -4.62 -5.87
C ALA A 21 -5.38 -4.42 -7.39
N ASN A 22 -5.97 -3.33 -7.87
CA ASN A 22 -6.07 -3.02 -9.29
C ASN A 22 -5.42 -1.67 -9.59
N PHE A 23 -4.49 -1.65 -10.54
CA PHE A 23 -3.89 -0.40 -11.00
C PHE A 23 -4.91 0.39 -11.81
N LEU A 24 -5.10 1.68 -11.45
CA LEU A 24 -6.07 2.57 -12.09
C LEU A 24 -5.42 3.58 -13.06
N GLY A 25 -4.09 3.63 -13.14
CA GLY A 25 -3.36 4.71 -13.80
C GLY A 25 -2.94 5.80 -12.81
N ASP A 26 -2.06 6.69 -13.25
CA ASP A 26 -1.57 7.86 -12.48
C ASP A 26 -1.11 7.51 -11.04
N TYR A 27 -0.38 6.41 -10.87
CA TYR A 27 0.06 5.94 -9.53
C TYR A 27 -1.06 5.58 -8.54
N ARG A 28 -2.29 5.41 -9.00
CA ARG A 28 -3.42 5.01 -8.14
C ARG A 28 -3.68 3.52 -8.19
N ILE A 29 -3.96 2.96 -7.01
CA ILE A 29 -4.33 1.55 -6.84
C ILE A 29 -5.64 1.48 -6.07
N ASP A 30 -6.60 0.73 -6.61
CA ASP A 30 -7.83 0.33 -5.92
C ASP A 30 -7.57 -0.94 -5.12
N ILE A 31 -7.71 -0.86 -3.79
CA ILE A 31 -7.31 -1.90 -2.84
C ILE A 31 -8.55 -2.44 -2.13
N HIS A 32 -8.69 -3.77 -2.14
CA HIS A 32 -9.77 -4.50 -1.48
C HIS A 32 -9.22 -5.32 -0.32
N PHE A 33 -9.77 -5.07 0.85
CA PHE A 33 -9.30 -5.63 2.11
C PHE A 33 -10.13 -6.83 2.57
N SER A 34 -9.56 -7.67 3.43
CA SER A 34 -10.20 -8.89 3.93
C SER A 34 -11.43 -8.66 4.81
N ASP A 35 -11.62 -7.44 5.33
CA ASP A 35 -12.81 -7.05 6.08
C ASP A 35 -13.93 -6.47 5.17
N GLY A 36 -13.73 -6.49 3.85
CA GLY A 36 -14.65 -5.96 2.86
C GLY A 36 -14.51 -4.46 2.61
N LYS A 37 -13.59 -3.76 3.30
CA LYS A 37 -13.29 -2.36 2.99
C LYS A 37 -12.63 -2.27 1.61
N GLN A 38 -12.89 -1.16 0.93
CA GLN A 38 -12.23 -0.77 -0.31
C GLN A 38 -11.61 0.61 -0.16
N ARG A 39 -10.45 0.84 -0.78
CA ARG A 39 -9.82 2.16 -0.81
C ARG A 39 -9.00 2.36 -2.07
N ILE A 40 -9.15 3.52 -2.69
CA ILE A 40 -8.20 4.00 -3.70
C ILE A 40 -7.11 4.77 -2.97
N VAL A 41 -5.85 4.38 -3.20
CA VAL A 41 -4.66 5.01 -2.65
C VAL A 41 -3.84 5.60 -3.79
N ASP A 42 -3.41 6.86 -3.62
CA ASP A 42 -2.58 7.60 -4.57
C ASP A 42 -1.13 7.58 -4.09
N PHE A 43 -0.24 7.01 -4.90
CA PHE A 43 1.18 6.85 -4.58
C PHE A 43 2.08 7.87 -5.29
N GLU A 44 1.53 8.82 -6.05
CA GLU A 44 2.32 9.72 -6.89
C GLU A 44 3.37 10.49 -6.08
N ASP A 45 2.95 11.13 -4.98
CA ASP A 45 3.84 11.92 -4.14
C ASP A 45 4.97 11.06 -3.53
N ALA A 46 4.64 9.87 -3.03
CA ALA A 46 5.62 8.97 -2.42
C ALA A 46 6.63 8.44 -3.44
N PHE A 47 6.16 7.98 -4.61
CA PHE A 47 7.04 7.42 -5.63
C PHE A 47 7.87 8.49 -6.32
N SER A 48 7.32 9.71 -6.53
CA SER A 48 8.07 10.83 -7.13
C SER A 48 9.34 11.20 -6.35
N LYS A 49 9.35 10.93 -5.03
CA LYS A 49 10.46 11.26 -4.13
C LYS A 49 11.54 10.17 -4.04
N LEU A 50 11.29 8.95 -4.52
CA LEU A 50 12.22 7.81 -4.40
C LEU A 50 13.56 8.10 -5.05
N GLN A 51 14.69 8.04 -4.33
CA GLN A 51 16.02 8.33 -4.88
C GLN A 51 16.87 7.07 -5.04
N GLY A 52 18.00 7.19 -5.74
CA GLY A 52 18.99 6.13 -5.88
C GLY A 52 18.43 4.91 -6.60
N TYR A 53 18.71 3.72 -6.07
CA TYR A 53 18.28 2.45 -6.65
C TYR A 53 16.76 2.35 -6.86
N TYR A 54 15.96 2.93 -5.96
CA TYR A 54 14.50 2.88 -6.03
C TYR A 54 13.90 3.88 -7.02
N ALA A 55 14.68 4.81 -7.57
CA ALA A 55 14.16 5.82 -8.50
C ALA A 55 13.57 5.21 -9.78
N GLN A 56 13.93 3.95 -10.11
CA GLN A 56 13.33 3.21 -11.21
C GLN A 56 11.81 3.06 -11.10
N TYR A 57 11.27 2.98 -9.88
CA TYR A 57 9.82 2.84 -9.66
C TYR A 57 9.03 4.12 -9.93
N ARG A 58 9.68 5.25 -10.21
CA ARG A 58 9.07 6.47 -10.78
C ARG A 58 8.62 6.31 -12.23
N LEU A 59 8.86 5.15 -12.84
CA LEU A 59 8.32 4.82 -14.15
C LEU A 59 6.99 4.08 -13.94
N PRO A 60 5.87 4.55 -14.52
CA PRO A 60 4.57 3.90 -14.37
C PRO A 60 4.60 2.41 -14.76
N ALA A 61 5.42 2.05 -15.75
CA ALA A 61 5.60 0.68 -16.21
C ALA A 61 6.25 -0.26 -15.17
N LEU A 62 7.04 0.29 -14.24
CA LEU A 62 7.60 -0.46 -13.10
C LEU A 62 6.70 -0.35 -11.87
N PHE A 63 6.08 0.81 -11.64
CA PHE A 63 5.09 0.99 -10.58
C PHE A 63 3.93 0.00 -10.69
N GLN A 64 3.38 -0.23 -11.88
CA GLN A 64 2.22 -1.12 -12.02
C GLN A 64 2.54 -2.61 -11.77
N LYS A 65 3.82 -2.97 -11.55
CA LYS A 65 4.28 -4.36 -11.33
C LYS A 65 4.25 -4.78 -9.86
N PHE A 66 3.50 -4.07 -9.02
CA PHE A 66 3.32 -4.51 -7.64
C PHE A 66 2.70 -5.91 -7.59
N THR A 67 2.98 -6.63 -6.51
CA THR A 67 2.31 -7.87 -6.16
C THR A 67 1.72 -7.76 -4.76
N ILE A 68 0.81 -8.68 -4.44
CA ILE A 68 0.32 -8.85 -3.08
C ILE A 68 1.13 -9.98 -2.45
N ASP A 69 1.83 -9.68 -1.36
CA ASP A 69 2.52 -10.69 -0.57
C ASP A 69 2.24 -10.54 0.92
N ASN A 70 1.85 -11.65 1.55
CA ASN A 70 1.43 -11.74 2.94
C ASN A 70 0.45 -10.62 3.39
N GLY A 71 -0.43 -10.18 2.49
CA GLY A 71 -1.43 -9.13 2.73
C GLY A 71 -0.96 -7.69 2.49
N ASN A 72 0.27 -7.48 2.02
CA ASN A 72 0.86 -6.15 1.73
C ASN A 72 1.00 -5.94 0.23
N LEU A 73 1.16 -4.68 -0.20
CA LEU A 73 1.62 -4.38 -1.56
C LEU A 73 3.15 -4.31 -1.57
N VAL A 74 3.76 -5.00 -2.54
CA VAL A 74 5.22 -5.10 -2.65
C VAL A 74 5.69 -4.85 -4.07
N TRP A 75 6.85 -4.20 -4.23
CA TRP A 75 7.51 -3.97 -5.52
C TRP A 75 8.93 -4.54 -5.50
N GLY A 76 9.39 -4.94 -6.69
CA GLY A 76 10.75 -5.41 -6.92
C GLY A 76 10.97 -6.88 -6.62
N GLU A 77 12.23 -7.29 -6.75
CA GLU A 77 12.71 -8.58 -6.28
C GLU A 77 13.03 -8.45 -4.77
N ASP A 78 12.80 -9.49 -3.97
CA ASP A 78 13.11 -9.49 -2.53
C ASP A 78 12.49 -8.34 -1.70
N TRP A 79 11.29 -7.88 -2.08
CA TRP A 79 10.52 -6.89 -1.32
C TRP A 79 11.21 -5.53 -1.13
N GLU A 80 11.84 -5.01 -2.20
CA GLU A 80 12.51 -3.70 -2.21
C GLU A 80 11.67 -2.53 -1.68
N ILE A 81 10.39 -2.49 -2.06
CA ILE A 81 9.43 -1.53 -1.51
C ILE A 81 8.24 -2.30 -0.97
N ILE A 82 7.86 -2.01 0.27
CA ILE A 82 6.74 -2.64 0.95
C ILE A 82 5.82 -1.53 1.45
N TYR A 83 4.55 -1.65 1.11
CA TYR A 83 3.47 -0.89 1.73
C TYR A 83 2.64 -1.81 2.61
N PRO A 84 2.79 -1.71 3.95
CA PRO A 84 2.04 -2.52 4.90
C PRO A 84 0.53 -2.31 4.77
N THR A 85 -0.26 -3.37 5.03
CA THR A 85 -1.73 -3.27 4.99
C THR A 85 -2.28 -2.12 5.84
N TRP A 86 -1.69 -1.86 7.01
CA TRP A 86 -2.18 -0.82 7.93
C TRP A 86 -2.11 0.57 7.30
N ASP A 87 -0.97 0.93 6.70
CA ASP A 87 -0.78 2.22 6.04
C ASP A 87 -1.77 2.35 4.89
N LEU A 88 -1.91 1.30 4.08
CA LEU A 88 -2.88 1.24 2.98
C LEU A 88 -4.34 1.34 3.47
N TYR A 89 -4.66 0.76 4.62
CA TYR A 89 -6.00 0.77 5.21
C TYR A 89 -6.42 2.17 5.65
N GLU A 90 -5.48 2.94 6.19
CA GLU A 90 -5.64 4.34 6.56
C GLU A 90 -5.43 5.31 5.38
N GLY A 91 -4.99 4.79 4.22
CA GLY A 91 -4.74 5.56 3.00
C GLY A 91 -3.48 6.41 3.07
N GLU A 92 -2.52 5.97 3.86
CA GLU A 92 -1.24 6.62 4.07
C GLU A 92 -0.20 5.96 3.15
N THR A 93 0.62 6.76 2.50
CA THR A 93 1.69 6.29 1.59
C THR A 93 3.08 6.76 2.00
N GLY A 94 3.23 7.24 3.24
CA GLY A 94 4.44 7.83 3.80
C GLY A 94 4.18 9.14 4.52
#